data_AF-A0A947E1Q1-F1
#
_entry.id   AF-A0A947E1Q1-F1
#
_cell.length_a   1.000
_cell.length_b   1.000
_cell.length_c   1.000
_cell.angle_alpha   90.00
_cell.angle_beta   90.00
_cell.angle_gamma   90.00
#
_symmetry.space_group_name_H-M   'P 1'
#
loop_
_entity.id
_entity.type
_entity.pdbx_description
1 polymer ?
#
loop_
_entity_poly.entity_id
_entity_poly.type
_entity_poly.pdbx_seq_one_letter_code
_entity_poly.pdbx_strand_id
1 'polypeptide(L)'
;MFKPLRCVVAALACASALSAGAQTAPNAGAELRAQRVAASLAQELAAQCPLAAPGSQAAFDACRQALFQPGSQLRQNLPEFVLWGRQRDPKLSLKETNLTQFGPDVLSGMYLSLFMFNGQHTVTHVESEGLYQIRLKTAFRNRLSPGQFPYPFWHEEEKWSMYQQANEILLWWDPKNDRIKVAQFTVHGPTPPLLAVEMLKPHSFSGEWLWTDAQGKTQPKVTVFDGLFKPDNPYLNQLDGAYKNLALRLREGQCDECHVPNNPDKMKRLVLLQTPAHAGAEIKRLIKSVQDDKMPRDEAGIEQPLPQHTKAALLRDSKTFDKLYDAAKQWEAGHGERTPMMAGKRGEAGGR
;
A
#
# COMPACT_ATOMS: atom_id res chain seq x y z
N MET A 1 24.39 25.97 -83.16
CA MET A 1 23.95 27.37 -83.03
C MET A 1 23.20 27.53 -81.71
N PHE A 2 23.42 28.65 -81.01
CA PHE A 2 22.86 29.12 -79.72
C PHE A 2 23.36 28.51 -78.39
N LYS A 3 24.43 29.15 -77.89
CA LYS A 3 24.75 29.75 -76.57
C LYS A 3 23.90 29.48 -75.28
N PRO A 4 24.51 29.73 -74.10
CA PRO A 4 24.33 29.04 -72.81
C PRO A 4 23.52 29.84 -71.77
N LEU A 5 23.30 29.26 -70.57
CA LEU A 5 22.99 30.04 -69.36
C LEU A 5 23.78 29.56 -68.13
N ARG A 6 24.24 30.56 -67.37
CA ARG A 6 25.15 30.53 -66.23
C ARG A 6 24.39 30.41 -64.90
N CYS A 7 25.14 29.95 -63.88
CA CYS A 7 25.19 30.34 -62.47
C CYS A 7 23.89 30.48 -61.65
N VAL A 8 23.89 29.93 -60.43
CA VAL A 8 24.20 30.64 -59.17
C VAL A 8 24.20 29.61 -58.03
N VAL A 9 25.29 29.58 -57.26
CA VAL A 9 25.40 28.87 -55.98
C VAL A 9 24.85 29.80 -54.90
N ALA A 10 23.82 29.37 -54.17
CA ALA A 10 23.33 30.05 -52.98
C ALA A 10 23.61 29.17 -51.74
N ALA A 11 24.44 29.69 -50.84
CA ALA A 11 24.75 29.09 -49.55
C ALA A 11 23.56 29.28 -48.58
N LEU A 12 22.99 28.19 -48.07
CA LEU A 12 22.06 28.23 -46.94
C LEU A 12 22.84 28.12 -45.63
N ALA A 13 22.80 29.19 -44.83
CA ALA A 13 23.17 29.16 -43.42
C ALA A 13 21.99 28.61 -42.59
N CYS A 14 22.15 27.42 -42.03
CA CYS A 14 21.22 26.87 -41.04
C CYS A 14 21.43 27.56 -39.68
N ALA A 15 20.46 28.37 -39.26
CA ALA A 15 20.38 28.89 -37.90
C ALA A 15 19.81 27.81 -36.97
N SER A 16 20.66 27.23 -36.13
CA SER A 16 20.28 26.30 -35.07
C SER A 16 19.60 27.06 -33.94
N ALA A 17 18.26 27.03 -33.89
CA ALA A 17 17.49 27.51 -32.75
C ALA A 17 17.68 26.53 -31.57
N LEU A 18 18.56 26.91 -30.64
CA LEU A 18 18.68 26.30 -29.31
C LEU A 18 17.37 26.53 -28.56
N SER A 19 16.49 25.54 -28.61
CA SER A 19 15.34 25.45 -27.72
C SER A 19 15.86 25.08 -26.34
N ALA A 20 16.19 26.08 -25.52
CA ALA A 20 16.43 25.89 -24.11
C ALA A 20 15.12 25.39 -23.48
N GLY A 21 15.01 24.07 -23.29
CA GLY A 21 13.93 23.48 -22.51
C GLY A 21 13.97 24.10 -21.13
N ALA A 22 12.96 24.90 -20.80
CA ALA A 22 12.79 25.45 -19.47
C ALA A 22 12.61 24.27 -18.49
N GLN A 23 13.72 23.89 -17.84
CA GLN A 23 13.69 23.04 -16.66
C GLN A 23 12.97 23.84 -15.58
N THR A 24 11.70 23.52 -15.33
CA THR A 24 10.92 24.16 -14.28
C THR A 24 11.57 23.86 -12.93
N ALA A 25 12.25 24.87 -12.37
CA ALA A 25 12.78 24.81 -11.02
C ALA A 25 11.69 24.38 -10.03
N PRO A 26 12.05 23.71 -8.92
CA PRO A 26 11.10 23.33 -7.88
C PRO A 26 10.26 24.53 -7.45
N ASN A 27 8.93 24.40 -7.52
CA ASN A 27 8.04 25.44 -7.04
C ASN A 27 8.21 25.53 -5.51
N ALA A 28 8.79 26.63 -5.00
CA ALA A 28 9.02 26.84 -3.58
C ALA A 28 7.75 26.61 -2.72
N GLY A 29 6.57 26.91 -3.27
CA GLY A 29 5.29 26.62 -2.61
C GLY A 29 4.97 25.14 -2.51
N ALA A 30 5.35 24.33 -3.50
CA ALA A 30 5.19 22.87 -3.46
C ALA A 30 6.14 22.23 -2.44
N GLU A 31 7.37 22.73 -2.34
CA GLU A 31 8.33 22.25 -1.34
C GLU A 31 7.86 22.50 0.09
N LEU A 32 7.37 23.71 0.39
CA LEU A 32 6.81 24.03 1.70
C LEU A 32 5.61 23.14 2.06
N ARG A 33 4.75 22.80 1.09
CA ARG A 33 3.64 21.85 1.30
C ARG A 33 4.16 20.44 1.58
N ALA A 34 5.12 19.96 0.79
CA ALA A 34 5.73 18.64 0.99
C ALA A 34 6.37 18.53 2.39
N GLN A 35 7.08 19.56 2.84
CA GLN A 35 7.66 19.63 4.19
C GLN A 35 6.57 19.56 5.29
N ARG A 36 5.47 20.29 5.12
CA ARG A 36 4.36 20.27 6.09
C ARG A 36 3.68 18.90 6.16
N VAL A 37 3.42 18.29 5.01
CA VAL A 37 2.86 16.94 4.92
C VAL A 37 3.81 15.95 5.58
N ALA A 38 5.10 16.00 5.26
CA ALA A 38 6.11 15.14 5.86
C ALA A 38 6.16 15.26 7.39
N ALA A 39 6.18 16.48 7.93
CA ALA A 39 6.20 16.72 9.37
C ALA A 39 4.94 16.17 10.05
N SER A 40 3.76 16.38 9.47
CA SER A 40 2.48 15.87 10.00
C SER A 40 2.43 14.34 10.01
N LEU A 41 2.85 13.70 8.91
CA LEU A 41 2.90 12.25 8.80
C LEU A 41 3.92 11.65 9.76
N ALA A 42 5.11 12.23 9.85
CA ALA A 42 6.16 11.78 10.75
C ALA A 42 5.73 11.88 12.22
N GLN A 43 5.05 12.98 12.59
CA GLN A 43 4.49 13.17 13.93
C GLN A 43 3.41 12.13 14.26
N GLU A 44 2.45 11.91 13.35
CA GLU A 44 1.41 10.89 13.54
C GLU A 44 2.03 9.50 13.72
N LEU A 45 2.91 9.10 12.80
CA LEU A 45 3.52 7.77 12.82
C LEU A 45 4.39 7.55 14.07
N ALA A 46 5.11 8.58 14.52
CA ALA A 46 5.88 8.50 15.77
C ALA A 46 4.97 8.33 17.00
N ALA A 47 3.83 9.02 17.01
CA ALA A 47 2.89 8.97 18.13
C ALA A 47 2.09 7.66 18.17
N GLN A 48 1.61 7.19 17.00
CA GLN A 48 0.72 6.03 16.90
C GLN A 48 1.47 4.71 16.73
N CYS A 49 2.67 4.75 16.14
CA CYS A 49 3.48 3.58 15.85
C CYS A 49 4.90 3.73 16.43
N PRO A 50 5.04 4.00 17.74
CA PRO A 50 6.34 4.25 18.35
C PRO A 50 7.23 3.01 18.36
N LEU A 51 8.52 3.24 18.62
CA LEU A 51 9.47 2.17 18.93
C LEU A 51 8.98 1.35 20.14
N ALA A 52 8.98 0.03 19.98
CA ALA A 52 8.63 -0.93 21.01
C ALA A 52 9.41 -2.23 20.77
N ALA A 53 9.22 -3.23 21.63
CA ALA A 53 9.75 -4.57 21.35
C ALA A 53 9.24 -5.06 19.97
N PRO A 54 10.09 -5.67 19.11
CA PRO A 54 9.70 -6.05 17.74
C PRO A 54 8.56 -7.06 17.64
N GLY A 55 8.22 -7.75 18.74
CA GLY A 55 7.10 -8.68 18.85
C GLY A 55 5.95 -8.18 19.73
N SER A 56 5.93 -6.90 20.10
CA SER A 56 4.88 -6.33 20.94
C SER A 56 3.54 -6.30 20.20
N GLN A 57 2.69 -7.29 20.47
CA GLN A 57 1.35 -7.40 19.89
C GLN A 57 0.49 -6.17 20.24
N ALA A 58 0.53 -5.70 21.48
CA ALA A 58 -0.25 -4.53 21.91
C ALA A 58 0.16 -3.24 21.17
N ALA A 59 1.46 -3.01 20.97
CA ALA A 59 1.94 -1.84 20.23
C ALA A 59 1.56 -1.93 18.74
N PHE A 60 1.63 -3.13 18.15
CA PHE A 60 1.18 -3.38 16.79
C PHE A 60 -0.33 -3.14 16.63
N ASP A 61 -1.15 -3.69 17.51
CA ASP A 61 -2.60 -3.54 17.46
C ASP A 61 -3.04 -2.08 17.63
N ALA A 62 -2.44 -1.35 18.58
CA ALA A 62 -2.72 0.07 18.78
C ALA A 62 -2.36 0.90 17.54
N CYS A 63 -1.16 0.70 16.98
CA CYS A 63 -0.71 1.34 15.75
C CYS A 63 -1.65 1.04 14.57
N ARG A 64 -1.99 -0.24 14.36
CA ARG A 64 -2.92 -0.67 13.30
C ARG A 64 -4.28 0.00 13.44
N GLN A 65 -4.87 -0.01 14.63
CA GLN A 65 -6.18 0.59 14.89
C GLN A 65 -6.17 2.10 14.65
N ALA A 66 -5.14 2.80 15.13
CA ALA A 66 -4.99 4.24 14.97
C ALA A 66 -4.85 4.64 13.48
N LEU A 67 -3.98 3.95 12.73
CA LEU A 67 -3.78 4.21 11.30
C LEU A 67 -4.98 3.80 10.43
N PHE A 68 -5.89 2.98 10.93
CA PHE A 68 -7.12 2.60 10.24
C PHE A 68 -8.28 3.58 10.47
N GLN A 69 -8.15 4.53 11.41
CA GLN A 69 -9.23 5.50 11.68
C GLN A 69 -9.38 6.55 10.57
N PRO A 70 -10.59 7.06 10.29
CA PRO A 70 -10.80 8.13 9.29
C PRO A 70 -10.03 9.43 9.57
N GLY A 71 -9.72 9.68 10.84
CA GLY A 71 -8.94 10.84 11.28
C GLY A 71 -7.44 10.74 10.99
N SER A 72 -6.94 9.60 10.50
CA SER A 72 -5.51 9.41 10.26
C SER A 72 -4.98 10.35 9.16
N GLN A 73 -3.91 11.07 9.46
CA GLN A 73 -3.26 11.99 8.52
C GLN A 73 -2.69 11.22 7.34
N LEU A 74 -2.07 10.07 7.58
CA LEU A 74 -1.62 9.15 6.55
C LEU A 74 -2.75 8.82 5.58
N ARG A 75 -3.91 8.37 6.07
CA ARG A 75 -5.04 8.01 5.20
C ARG A 75 -5.58 9.20 4.42
N GLN A 76 -5.67 10.38 5.02
CA GLN A 76 -6.14 11.59 4.36
C GLN A 76 -5.22 12.04 3.21
N ASN A 77 -3.93 11.69 3.29
CA ASN A 77 -2.92 11.97 2.26
C ASN A 77 -2.81 10.87 1.18
N LEU A 78 -3.58 9.79 1.29
CA LEU A 78 -3.59 8.71 0.30
C LEU A 78 -4.72 8.92 -0.73
N PRO A 79 -4.50 8.63 -2.03
CA PRO A 79 -5.55 8.57 -3.05
C PRO A 79 -6.39 7.30 -2.88
N GLU A 80 -7.37 7.09 -3.77
CA GLU A 80 -8.17 5.85 -3.83
C GLU A 80 -7.31 4.57 -3.93
N PHE A 81 -6.12 4.69 -4.53
CA PHE A 81 -5.11 3.66 -4.50
C PHE A 81 -3.71 4.26 -4.38
N VAL A 82 -2.79 3.47 -3.86
CA VAL A 82 -1.38 3.76 -3.68
C VAL A 82 -0.57 2.56 -4.14
N LEU A 83 0.57 2.79 -4.76
CA LEU A 83 1.49 1.72 -5.13
C LEU A 83 2.44 1.42 -3.97
N TRP A 84 2.59 0.15 -3.61
CA TRP A 84 3.43 -0.34 -2.53
C TRP A 84 4.49 -1.30 -3.04
N GLY A 85 5.68 -1.25 -2.48
CA GLY A 85 6.68 -2.28 -2.71
C GLY A 85 8.01 -1.99 -2.07
N ARG A 86 9.05 -2.70 -2.51
CA ARG A 86 10.42 -2.45 -2.05
C ARG A 86 11.18 -1.60 -3.07
N GLN A 87 12.04 -0.72 -2.60
CA GLN A 87 13.07 -0.11 -3.45
C GLN A 87 14.26 -1.07 -3.50
N ARG A 88 14.23 -2.03 -4.43
CA ARG A 88 15.31 -3.03 -4.56
C ARG A 88 16.63 -2.39 -4.96
N ASP A 89 16.58 -1.41 -5.86
CA ASP A 89 17.71 -0.62 -6.33
C ASP A 89 17.30 0.86 -6.35
N PRO A 90 18.02 1.76 -5.65
CA PRO A 90 17.71 3.19 -5.63
C PRO A 90 17.92 3.89 -6.98
N LYS A 91 18.56 3.25 -7.97
CA LYS A 91 18.76 3.78 -9.32
C LYS A 91 17.59 3.52 -10.26
N LEU A 92 16.71 2.57 -9.94
CA LEU A 92 15.55 2.26 -10.77
C LEU A 92 14.47 3.32 -10.60
N SER A 93 13.84 3.68 -11.72
CA SER A 93 12.67 4.57 -11.68
C SER A 93 11.45 3.86 -11.08
N LEU A 94 10.47 4.64 -10.62
CA LEU A 94 9.19 4.11 -10.15
C LEU A 94 8.44 3.34 -11.24
N LYS A 95 8.62 3.74 -12.52
CA LYS A 95 8.02 3.07 -13.68
C LYS A 95 8.61 1.67 -13.93
N GLU A 96 9.86 1.46 -13.57
CA GLU A 96 10.59 0.19 -13.76
C GLU A 96 10.45 -0.76 -12.57
N THR A 97 10.02 -0.24 -11.42
CA THR A 97 9.79 -1.06 -10.23
C THR A 97 8.47 -1.81 -10.32
N ASN A 98 8.45 -3.11 -9.99
CA ASN A 98 7.22 -3.87 -9.80
C ASN A 98 6.61 -3.52 -8.45
N LEU A 99 5.38 -3.00 -8.45
CA LEU A 99 4.68 -2.51 -7.27
C LEU A 99 3.30 -3.15 -7.19
N THR A 100 2.82 -3.34 -5.98
CA THR A 100 1.46 -3.81 -5.70
C THR A 100 0.56 -2.60 -5.45
N GLN A 101 -0.61 -2.58 -6.05
CA GLN A 101 -1.62 -1.58 -5.79
C GLN A 101 -2.40 -1.96 -4.53
N PHE A 102 -2.57 -0.98 -3.64
CA PHE A 102 -3.40 -1.10 -2.44
C PHE A 102 -4.37 0.07 -2.35
N GLY A 103 -5.53 -0.16 -1.73
CA GLY A 103 -6.31 0.93 -1.15
C GLY A 103 -5.67 1.47 0.13
N PRO A 104 -6.06 2.67 0.58
CA PRO A 104 -5.52 3.32 1.77
C PRO A 104 -5.53 2.44 3.02
N ASP A 105 -6.62 1.70 3.20
CA ASP A 105 -6.91 0.88 4.37
C ASP A 105 -5.95 -0.30 4.50
N VAL A 106 -5.60 -0.90 3.36
CA VAL A 106 -4.63 -2.00 3.28
C VAL A 106 -3.24 -1.46 3.59
N LEU A 107 -2.82 -0.36 2.93
CA LEU A 107 -1.49 0.21 3.18
C LEU A 107 -1.33 0.62 4.65
N SER A 108 -2.27 1.38 5.20
CA SER A 108 -2.14 1.95 6.55
C SER A 108 -2.31 0.89 7.64
N GLY A 109 -3.37 0.08 7.55
CA GLY A 109 -3.73 -0.89 8.58
C GLY A 109 -2.92 -2.18 8.52
N MET A 110 -2.48 -2.63 7.34
CA MET A 110 -1.85 -3.95 7.20
C MET A 110 -0.33 -3.89 6.98
N TYR A 111 0.17 -2.89 6.26
CA TYR A 111 1.58 -2.85 5.86
C TYR A 111 2.38 -1.85 6.70
N LEU A 112 1.95 -0.58 6.79
CA LEU A 112 2.67 0.44 7.54
C LEU A 112 2.62 0.22 9.06
N SER A 113 1.60 -0.48 9.55
CA SER A 113 1.51 -0.86 10.97
C SER A 113 2.59 -1.86 11.42
N LEU A 114 3.21 -2.57 10.48
CA LEU A 114 4.35 -3.47 10.74
C LEU A 114 5.67 -2.71 10.99
N PHE A 115 5.67 -1.40 10.81
CA PHE A 115 6.82 -0.53 10.98
C PHE A 115 6.68 0.33 12.25
N MET A 116 7.82 0.80 12.75
CA MET A 116 7.93 1.63 13.95
C MET A 116 8.71 2.89 13.60
N PHE A 117 8.26 4.04 14.10
CA PHE A 117 8.79 5.35 13.71
C PHE A 117 9.18 6.18 14.92
N ASN A 118 10.11 7.11 14.72
CA ASN A 118 10.52 8.10 15.73
C ASN A 118 10.31 9.56 15.28
N GLY A 119 9.70 9.77 14.11
CA GLY A 119 9.41 11.09 13.56
C GLY A 119 10.56 11.74 12.78
N GLN A 120 11.75 11.12 12.74
CA GLN A 120 12.84 11.61 11.90
C GLN A 120 12.49 11.42 10.42
N HIS A 121 12.61 12.51 9.66
CA HIS A 121 12.29 12.50 8.24
C HIS A 121 13.14 13.48 7.43
N THR A 122 13.18 13.27 6.12
CA THR A 122 13.72 14.21 5.14
C THR A 122 12.77 14.32 3.96
N VAL A 123 12.90 15.40 3.20
CA VAL A 123 12.13 15.64 1.98
C VAL A 123 13.10 16.10 0.89
N THR A 124 13.07 15.41 -0.25
CA THR A 124 13.90 15.75 -1.41
C THR A 124 13.05 15.75 -2.67
N HIS A 125 13.17 16.77 -3.51
CA HIS A 125 12.58 16.75 -4.84
C HIS A 125 13.40 15.85 -5.77
N VAL A 126 12.76 14.85 -6.39
CA VAL A 126 13.40 13.94 -7.32
C VAL A 126 12.94 14.31 -8.73
N GLU A 127 13.76 15.09 -9.42
CA GLU A 127 13.40 15.69 -10.73
C GLU A 127 13.04 14.65 -11.79
N SER A 128 13.75 13.52 -11.84
CA SER A 128 13.48 12.45 -12.80
C SER A 128 12.11 11.81 -12.63
N GLU A 129 11.53 11.90 -11.43
CA GLU A 129 10.19 11.41 -11.12
C GLU A 129 9.14 12.54 -11.11
N GLY A 130 9.57 13.80 -10.97
CA GLY A 130 8.70 14.96 -10.78
C GLY A 130 7.89 14.91 -9.47
N LEU A 131 8.43 14.25 -8.45
CA LEU A 131 7.79 14.00 -7.15
C LEU A 131 8.70 14.44 -6.01
N TYR A 132 8.11 14.71 -4.85
CA TYR A 132 8.88 14.83 -3.61
C TYR A 132 8.96 13.47 -2.93
N GLN A 133 10.17 13.03 -2.63
CA GLN A 133 10.41 11.83 -1.84
C GLN A 133 10.54 12.23 -0.37
N ILE A 134 9.55 11.86 0.42
CA ILE A 134 9.58 11.94 1.88
C ILE A 134 10.19 10.64 2.39
N ARG A 135 11.27 10.72 3.17
CA ARG A 135 11.93 9.55 3.77
C ARG A 135 11.68 9.56 5.26
N LEU A 136 11.10 8.51 5.79
CA LEU A 136 10.76 8.34 7.20
C LEU A 136 11.66 7.26 7.78
N LYS A 137 12.41 7.55 8.84
CA LYS A 137 13.21 6.51 9.49
C LYS A 137 12.31 5.48 10.17
N THR A 138 12.69 4.21 10.06
CA THR A 138 11.89 3.11 10.57
C THR A 138 12.70 1.97 11.16
N ALA A 139 12.01 1.09 11.89
CA ALA A 139 12.39 -0.30 12.13
C ALA A 139 11.19 -1.23 11.90
N PHE A 140 11.42 -2.50 11.61
CA PHE A 140 10.38 -3.47 11.29
C PHE A 140 10.05 -4.40 12.47
N ARG A 141 8.78 -4.76 12.63
CA ARG A 141 8.28 -5.67 13.68
C ARG A 141 8.46 -7.14 13.28
N ASN A 142 9.71 -7.60 13.18
CA ASN A 142 9.99 -8.95 12.67
C ASN A 142 9.67 -10.11 13.63
N ARG A 143 9.31 -9.84 14.89
CA ARG A 143 9.00 -10.87 15.91
C ARG A 143 7.50 -11.03 16.18
N LEU A 144 6.63 -10.45 15.36
CA LEU A 144 5.20 -10.74 15.44
C LEU A 144 4.93 -12.20 15.04
N SER A 145 3.83 -12.77 15.54
CA SER A 145 3.42 -14.11 15.11
C SER A 145 3.17 -14.13 13.60
N PRO A 146 3.48 -15.22 12.87
CA PRO A 146 3.28 -15.34 11.42
C PRO A 146 1.92 -14.85 10.91
N GLY A 147 0.87 -15.09 11.69
CA GLY A 147 -0.50 -14.66 11.38
C GLY A 147 -0.74 -13.16 11.33
N GLN A 148 0.19 -12.32 11.81
CA GLN A 148 0.05 -10.86 11.76
C GLN A 148 0.53 -10.26 10.44
N PHE A 149 1.29 -11.01 9.63
CA PHE A 149 1.75 -10.54 8.33
C PHE A 149 0.67 -10.76 7.26
N PRO A 150 0.45 -9.83 6.31
CA PRO A 150 -0.58 -9.91 5.26
C PRO A 150 -0.60 -11.19 4.43
N TYR A 151 0.55 -11.82 4.30
CA TYR A 151 0.76 -13.13 3.70
C TYR A 151 2.15 -13.61 4.15
N PRO A 152 2.53 -14.86 3.87
CA PRO A 152 3.87 -15.38 4.11
C PRO A 152 4.96 -14.56 3.41
N PHE A 153 5.43 -13.44 3.97
CA PHE A 153 6.49 -12.60 3.36
C PHE A 153 7.77 -13.40 3.08
N TRP A 154 7.98 -14.47 3.86
CA TRP A 154 9.06 -15.45 3.72
C TRP A 154 8.91 -16.40 2.53
N HIS A 155 7.85 -16.31 1.73
CA HIS A 155 7.76 -17.00 0.44
C HIS A 155 8.91 -16.63 -0.52
N GLU A 156 9.54 -15.47 -0.30
CA GLU A 156 10.72 -15.00 -1.00
C GLU A 156 11.76 -14.51 0.02
N GLU A 157 12.91 -15.19 0.12
CA GLU A 157 13.92 -14.92 1.14
C GLU A 157 14.47 -13.49 1.08
N GLU A 158 14.78 -13.00 -0.11
CA GLU A 158 15.30 -11.64 -0.31
C GLU A 158 14.29 -10.58 0.17
N LYS A 159 13.00 -10.78 -0.14
CA LYS A 159 11.91 -9.90 0.32
C LYS A 159 11.81 -9.86 1.83
N TRP A 160 11.81 -11.03 2.47
CA TRP A 160 11.78 -11.12 3.92
C TRP A 160 12.99 -10.45 4.54
N SER A 161 14.18 -10.70 4.00
CA SER A 161 15.41 -10.07 4.45
C SER A 161 15.37 -8.54 4.35
N MET A 162 14.84 -7.99 3.26
CA MET A 162 14.67 -6.54 3.10
C MET A 162 13.64 -5.95 4.07
N TYR A 163 12.55 -6.65 4.38
CA TYR A 163 11.61 -6.18 5.41
C TYR A 163 12.28 -6.08 6.77
N GLN A 164 13.00 -7.13 7.19
CA GLN A 164 13.67 -7.16 8.50
C GLN A 164 14.73 -6.06 8.64
N GLN A 165 15.41 -5.71 7.55
CA GLN A 165 16.49 -4.73 7.52
C GLN A 165 16.05 -3.33 7.10
N ALA A 166 14.76 -3.12 6.82
CA ALA A 166 14.29 -1.83 6.34
C ALA A 166 14.62 -0.71 7.35
N ASN A 167 15.32 0.31 6.88
CA ASN A 167 15.72 1.47 7.67
C ASN A 167 14.91 2.72 7.34
N GLU A 168 14.24 2.75 6.18
CA GLU A 168 13.35 3.85 5.81
C GLU A 168 12.08 3.38 5.08
N ILE A 169 10.99 4.13 5.32
CA ILE A 169 9.82 4.18 4.44
C ILE A 169 9.94 5.40 3.55
N LEU A 170 9.74 5.21 2.25
CA LEU A 170 9.74 6.25 1.23
C LEU A 170 8.30 6.54 0.83
N LEU A 171 7.84 7.78 0.98
CA LEU A 171 6.54 8.24 0.48
C LEU A 171 6.77 9.24 -0.65
N TRP A 172 6.30 8.90 -1.85
CA TRP A 172 6.44 9.73 -3.04
C TRP A 172 5.19 10.59 -3.21
N TRP A 173 5.31 11.85 -2.80
CA TRP A 173 4.23 12.83 -2.80
C TRP A 173 4.21 13.60 -4.13
N ASP A 174 3.03 13.65 -4.74
CA ASP A 174 2.77 14.32 -6.01
C ASP A 174 2.35 15.77 -5.79
N PRO A 175 3.17 16.76 -6.20
CA PRO A 175 2.86 18.17 -5.99
C PRO A 175 1.64 18.67 -6.77
N LYS A 176 1.20 17.94 -7.80
CA LYS A 176 0.03 18.30 -8.61
C LYS A 176 -1.27 17.89 -7.93
N ASN A 177 -1.28 16.71 -7.31
CA ASN A 177 -2.47 16.13 -6.68
C ASN A 177 -2.49 16.31 -5.16
N ASP A 178 -1.38 16.76 -4.55
CA ASP A 178 -1.21 16.89 -3.11
C ASP A 178 -1.52 15.57 -2.36
N ARG A 179 -1.00 14.46 -2.91
CA ARG A 179 -1.24 13.10 -2.40
C ARG A 179 -0.01 12.21 -2.57
N ILE A 180 0.11 11.19 -1.71
CA ILE A 180 1.14 10.16 -1.82
C ILE A 180 0.74 9.15 -2.90
N LYS A 181 1.50 9.06 -3.98
CA LYS A 181 1.20 8.16 -5.10
C LYS A 181 1.83 6.78 -4.92
N VAL A 182 3.01 6.74 -4.32
CA VAL A 182 3.80 5.53 -4.12
C VAL A 182 4.36 5.52 -2.71
N ALA A 183 4.33 4.36 -2.06
CA ALA A 183 5.01 4.08 -0.81
C ALA A 183 5.97 2.91 -1.03
N GLN A 184 7.19 3.00 -0.53
CA GLN A 184 8.16 1.90 -0.58
C GLN A 184 8.84 1.73 0.76
N PHE A 185 9.39 0.54 1.00
CA PHE A 185 10.39 0.33 2.05
C PHE A 185 11.76 0.09 1.41
N THR A 186 12.83 0.47 2.12
CA THR A 186 14.19 0.34 1.62
C THR A 186 15.17 -0.01 2.75
N VAL A 187 16.28 -0.63 2.37
CA VAL A 187 17.48 -0.83 3.21
C VAL A 187 18.59 0.17 2.85
N HIS A 188 18.37 0.96 1.79
CA HIS A 188 19.36 1.87 1.20
C HIS A 188 19.32 3.28 1.82
N GLY A 189 18.70 3.42 3.00
CA GLY A 189 18.80 4.65 3.78
C GLY A 189 20.24 4.92 4.26
N PRO A 190 20.64 6.19 4.45
CA PRO A 190 21.99 6.57 4.83
C PRO A 190 22.37 6.20 6.27
N THR A 191 21.40 5.72 7.07
CA THR A 191 21.63 5.30 8.45
C THR A 191 21.05 3.91 8.72
N PRO A 192 21.55 3.19 9.73
CA PRO A 192 20.94 1.93 10.16
C PRO A 192 19.46 2.07 10.57
N PRO A 193 18.70 0.96 10.63
CA PRO A 193 17.34 0.95 11.17
C PRO A 193 17.27 1.54 12.60
N LEU A 194 16.11 2.07 12.97
CA LEU A 194 15.90 2.68 14.29
C LEU A 194 16.11 1.72 15.47
N LEU A 195 15.97 0.42 15.22
CA LEU A 195 16.17 -0.63 16.20
C LEU A 195 16.89 -1.79 15.51
N ALA A 196 18.04 -2.18 16.03
CA ALA A 196 18.71 -3.41 15.61
C ALA A 196 17.84 -4.60 16.05
N VAL A 197 17.44 -5.42 15.08
CA VAL A 197 16.70 -6.66 15.33
C VAL A 197 17.53 -7.84 14.88
N GLU A 198 17.50 -8.91 15.67
CA GLU A 198 18.07 -10.19 15.24
C GLU A 198 17.32 -10.68 13.99
N MET A 199 18.07 -11.05 12.95
CA MET A 199 17.51 -11.59 11.73
C MET A 199 16.93 -12.98 11.99
N LEU A 200 15.63 -13.11 11.78
CA LEU A 200 14.95 -14.39 11.85
C LEU A 200 15.10 -15.12 10.52
N LYS A 201 15.44 -16.41 10.60
CA LYS A 201 15.30 -17.30 9.45
C LYS A 201 13.84 -17.33 9.01
N PRO A 202 13.58 -17.29 7.69
CA PRO A 202 12.22 -17.42 7.18
C PRO A 202 11.59 -18.72 7.69
N HIS A 203 10.30 -18.68 8.00
CA HIS A 203 9.51 -19.90 8.15
C HIS A 203 9.50 -20.67 6.82
N SER A 204 9.26 -21.98 6.84
CA SER A 204 8.99 -22.69 5.59
C SER A 204 7.69 -22.19 4.98
N PHE A 205 7.69 -21.98 3.67
CA PHE A 205 6.48 -21.69 2.92
C PHE A 205 5.93 -23.00 2.35
N SER A 206 4.69 -23.35 2.71
CA SER A 206 4.05 -24.60 2.29
C SER A 206 3.49 -24.55 0.86
N GLY A 207 3.57 -23.40 0.17
CA GLY A 207 2.85 -23.15 -1.08
C GLY A 207 1.48 -22.50 -0.88
N GLU A 208 0.97 -22.50 0.36
CA GLU A 208 -0.36 -21.99 0.69
C GLU A 208 -0.33 -20.56 1.21
N TRP A 209 -1.12 -19.68 0.61
CA TRP A 209 -1.24 -18.27 1.04
C TRP A 209 -2.08 -18.09 2.29
N LEU A 210 -2.96 -19.05 2.57
CA LEU A 210 -3.79 -19.13 3.77
C LEU A 210 -3.53 -20.48 4.43
N TRP A 211 -3.47 -20.53 5.75
CA TRP A 211 -3.30 -21.78 6.49
C TRP A 211 -4.17 -21.82 7.74
N THR A 212 -4.38 -23.01 8.29
CA THR A 212 -5.08 -23.17 9.56
C THR A 212 -4.05 -23.40 10.66
N ASP A 213 -4.10 -22.59 11.73
CA ASP A 213 -3.21 -22.77 12.87
C ASP A 213 -3.63 -23.97 13.75
N ALA A 214 -2.81 -24.29 14.75
CA ALA A 214 -3.07 -25.40 15.67
C ALA A 214 -4.36 -25.23 16.51
N GLN A 215 -4.96 -24.04 16.52
CA GLN A 215 -6.22 -23.74 17.20
C GLN A 215 -7.42 -23.77 16.23
N GLY A 216 -7.23 -24.17 14.98
CA GLY A 216 -8.28 -24.24 13.98
C GLY A 216 -8.64 -22.89 13.36
N LYS A 217 -7.86 -21.83 13.60
CA LYS A 217 -8.14 -20.51 13.04
C LYS A 217 -7.42 -20.30 11.72
N THR A 218 -8.11 -19.73 10.75
CA THR A 218 -7.52 -19.32 9.48
C THR A 218 -6.52 -18.18 9.69
N GLN A 219 -5.39 -18.31 9.02
CA GLN A 219 -4.27 -17.40 9.03
C GLN A 219 -3.92 -16.99 7.60
N PRO A 220 -3.36 -15.78 7.41
CA PRO A 220 -3.06 -14.78 8.44
C PRO A 220 -4.30 -14.04 8.97
N LYS A 221 -4.36 -13.72 10.27
CA LYS A 221 -5.47 -12.94 10.89
C LYS A 221 -5.75 -11.63 10.15
N VAL A 222 -4.70 -10.89 9.81
CA VAL A 222 -4.83 -9.57 9.16
C VAL A 222 -5.53 -9.67 7.78
N THR A 223 -5.65 -10.87 7.21
CA THR A 223 -6.34 -11.11 5.94
C THR A 223 -7.87 -11.10 6.08
N VAL A 224 -8.40 -11.49 7.24
CA VAL A 224 -9.85 -11.68 7.52
C VAL A 224 -10.51 -10.51 8.24
N PHE A 225 -9.97 -9.30 8.08
CA PHE A 225 -10.37 -8.08 8.80
C PHE A 225 -10.11 -8.08 10.30
N ASP A 226 -9.65 -9.19 10.89
CA ASP A 226 -9.31 -9.27 12.31
C ASP A 226 -8.31 -8.17 12.68
N GLY A 227 -8.78 -7.28 13.57
CA GLY A 227 -8.01 -6.16 14.07
C GLY A 227 -7.88 -4.96 13.15
N LEU A 228 -8.46 -5.00 11.94
CA LEU A 228 -8.74 -3.80 11.13
C LEU A 228 -10.05 -3.16 11.57
N PHE A 229 -11.11 -3.96 11.71
CA PHE A 229 -12.40 -3.54 12.26
C PHE A 229 -12.53 -3.89 13.75
N LYS A 230 -13.38 -3.15 14.47
CA LYS A 230 -13.67 -3.46 15.87
C LYS A 230 -14.48 -4.74 15.97
N PRO A 231 -14.26 -5.59 17.00
CA PRO A 231 -14.96 -6.88 17.13
C PRO A 231 -16.49 -6.78 17.24
N ASP A 232 -17.02 -5.64 17.66
CA ASP A 232 -18.45 -5.35 17.81
C ASP A 232 -19.11 -4.76 16.55
N ASN A 233 -18.35 -4.62 15.46
CA ASN A 233 -18.89 -4.19 14.18
C ASN A 233 -19.90 -5.23 13.66
N PRO A 234 -21.20 -4.89 13.54
CA PRO A 234 -22.27 -5.86 13.30
C PRO A 234 -22.22 -6.45 11.89
N TYR A 235 -21.40 -5.89 11.00
CA TYR A 235 -21.30 -6.33 9.61
C TYR A 235 -20.26 -7.43 9.41
N LEU A 236 -19.38 -7.72 10.37
CA LEU A 236 -18.24 -8.62 10.15
C LEU A 236 -18.63 -10.03 9.73
N ASN A 237 -19.62 -10.64 10.38
CA ASN A 237 -20.07 -11.99 10.03
C ASN A 237 -20.66 -12.06 8.61
N GLN A 238 -21.43 -11.03 8.22
CA GLN A 238 -21.99 -10.95 6.87
C GLN A 238 -20.91 -10.69 5.83
N LEU A 239 -19.93 -9.86 6.17
CA LEU A 239 -18.81 -9.50 5.31
C LEU A 239 -17.89 -10.71 5.04
N ASP A 240 -17.58 -11.51 6.06
CA ASP A 240 -16.82 -12.76 5.90
C ASP A 240 -17.57 -13.76 5.00
N GLY A 241 -18.88 -13.96 5.23
CA GLY A 241 -19.71 -14.81 4.37
C GLY A 241 -19.77 -14.31 2.92
N ALA A 242 -19.91 -13.01 2.71
CA ALA A 242 -19.91 -12.40 1.38
C ALA A 242 -18.56 -12.56 0.68
N TYR A 243 -17.45 -12.41 1.39
CA TYR A 243 -16.13 -12.65 0.82
C TYR A 243 -15.94 -14.12 0.45
N LYS A 244 -16.35 -15.08 1.29
CA LYS A 244 -16.24 -16.52 0.97
C LYS A 244 -16.96 -16.86 -0.34
N ASN A 245 -18.12 -16.27 -0.56
CA ASN A 245 -18.84 -16.39 -1.84
C ASN A 245 -18.07 -15.73 -2.98
N LEU A 246 -17.56 -14.51 -2.79
CA LEU A 246 -16.74 -13.82 -3.78
C LEU A 246 -15.48 -14.63 -4.14
N ALA A 247 -14.77 -15.19 -3.17
CA ALA A 247 -13.57 -16.00 -3.37
C ALA A 247 -13.84 -17.28 -4.18
N LEU A 248 -15.04 -17.86 -4.07
CA LEU A 248 -15.45 -18.94 -4.98
C LEU A 248 -15.56 -18.42 -6.42
N ARG A 249 -16.18 -17.25 -6.63
CA ARG A 249 -16.31 -16.66 -7.96
C ARG A 249 -15.00 -16.18 -8.56
N LEU A 250 -14.08 -15.67 -7.74
CA LEU A 250 -12.73 -15.30 -8.17
C LEU A 250 -11.97 -16.52 -8.71
N ARG A 251 -12.09 -17.67 -8.02
CA ARG A 251 -11.51 -18.94 -8.49
C ARG A 251 -12.18 -19.47 -9.76
N GLU A 252 -13.51 -19.44 -9.84
CA GLU A 252 -14.24 -19.81 -11.06
C GLU A 252 -13.87 -18.92 -12.26
N GLY A 253 -13.57 -17.64 -12.01
CA GLY A 253 -13.08 -16.69 -13.00
C GLY A 253 -11.55 -16.65 -13.14
N GLN A 254 -10.83 -17.61 -12.56
CA GLN A 254 -9.36 -17.76 -12.63
C GLN A 254 -8.55 -16.52 -12.20
N CYS A 255 -9.13 -15.65 -11.38
CA CYS A 255 -8.48 -14.40 -10.97
C CYS A 255 -7.26 -14.65 -10.08
N ASP A 256 -7.30 -15.70 -9.25
CA ASP A 256 -6.24 -16.02 -8.28
C ASP A 256 -5.03 -16.72 -8.91
N GLU A 257 -5.06 -17.04 -10.21
CA GLU A 257 -3.88 -17.55 -10.91
C GLU A 257 -2.82 -16.46 -11.08
N CYS A 258 -3.26 -15.20 -11.25
CA CYS A 258 -2.38 -14.07 -11.53
C CYS A 258 -2.32 -13.07 -10.36
N HIS A 259 -3.44 -12.88 -9.65
CA HIS A 259 -3.59 -11.87 -8.60
C HIS A 259 -3.13 -12.35 -7.21
N VAL A 260 -1.93 -12.94 -7.15
CA VAL A 260 -1.32 -13.55 -5.93
C VAL A 260 0.08 -12.99 -5.63
N PRO A 261 0.58 -13.11 -4.38
CA PRO A 261 1.80 -12.42 -3.94
C PRO A 261 3.10 -12.76 -4.68
N ASN A 262 3.21 -13.94 -5.31
CA ASN A 262 4.38 -14.32 -6.12
C ASN A 262 4.35 -13.73 -7.53
N ASN A 263 3.24 -13.11 -7.97
CA ASN A 263 3.11 -12.40 -9.24
C ASN A 263 3.63 -13.20 -10.45
N PRO A 264 3.03 -14.36 -10.77
CA PRO A 264 3.53 -15.26 -11.83
C PRO A 264 3.61 -14.56 -13.19
N ASP A 265 2.67 -13.67 -13.48
CA ASP A 265 2.60 -12.86 -14.70
C ASP A 265 3.56 -11.65 -14.73
N LYS A 266 4.33 -11.44 -13.65
CA LYS A 266 5.29 -10.34 -13.53
C LYS A 266 4.66 -8.97 -13.80
N MET A 267 3.41 -8.80 -13.39
CA MET A 267 2.68 -7.54 -13.50
C MET A 267 3.48 -6.41 -12.86
N LYS A 268 3.64 -5.30 -13.59
CA LYS A 268 4.27 -4.09 -13.03
C LYS A 268 3.45 -3.47 -11.92
N ARG A 269 2.12 -3.63 -11.98
CA ARG A 269 1.13 -3.08 -11.05
C ARG A 269 0.22 -4.22 -10.62
N LEU A 270 0.68 -5.00 -9.65
CA LEU A 270 -0.03 -6.17 -9.14
C LEU A 270 -1.24 -5.73 -8.32
N VAL A 271 -2.39 -6.35 -8.54
CA VAL A 271 -3.53 -6.28 -7.62
C VAL A 271 -3.63 -7.62 -6.90
N LEU A 272 -3.88 -7.60 -5.59
CA LEU A 272 -4.09 -8.81 -4.80
C LEU A 272 -5.59 -8.96 -4.53
N LEU A 273 -6.12 -10.16 -4.76
CA LEU A 273 -7.53 -10.48 -4.54
C LEU A 273 -7.72 -11.65 -3.58
N GLN A 274 -6.64 -12.35 -3.21
CA GLN A 274 -6.70 -13.59 -2.44
C GLN A 274 -7.14 -13.42 -0.99
N THR A 275 -7.30 -12.18 -0.49
CA THR A 275 -7.78 -11.94 0.88
C THR A 275 -8.95 -10.96 0.94
N PRO A 276 -9.81 -11.07 1.96
CA PRO A 276 -10.91 -10.13 2.19
C PRO A 276 -10.47 -8.66 2.20
N ALA A 277 -9.42 -8.32 2.95
CA ALA A 277 -8.96 -6.94 3.02
C ALA A 277 -8.39 -6.42 1.68
N HIS A 278 -7.61 -7.21 0.95
CA HIS A 278 -7.09 -6.82 -0.36
C HIS A 278 -8.22 -6.71 -1.40
N ALA A 279 -9.11 -7.69 -1.45
CA ALA A 279 -10.28 -7.67 -2.34
C ALA A 279 -11.19 -6.48 -2.02
N GLY A 280 -11.45 -6.18 -0.74
CA GLY A 280 -12.29 -5.05 -0.32
C GLY A 280 -11.75 -3.71 -0.78
N ALA A 281 -10.42 -3.52 -0.70
CA ALA A 281 -9.77 -2.31 -1.18
C ALA A 281 -9.82 -2.12 -2.70
N GLU A 282 -10.04 -3.21 -3.45
CA GLU A 282 -9.97 -3.25 -4.91
C GLU A 282 -11.34 -3.55 -5.57
N ILE A 283 -12.37 -3.78 -4.75
CA ILE A 283 -13.65 -4.37 -5.20
C ILE A 283 -14.35 -3.53 -6.27
N LYS A 284 -14.33 -2.20 -6.15
CA LYS A 284 -14.94 -1.29 -7.14
C LYS A 284 -14.22 -1.37 -8.49
N ARG A 285 -12.89 -1.52 -8.48
CA ARG A 285 -12.09 -1.71 -9.69
C ARG A 285 -12.28 -3.09 -10.28
N LEU A 286 -12.37 -4.14 -9.45
CA LEU A 286 -12.72 -5.48 -9.91
C LEU A 286 -14.08 -5.47 -10.64
N ILE A 287 -15.11 -4.90 -10.00
CA ILE A 287 -16.45 -4.77 -10.60
C ILE A 287 -16.37 -4.07 -11.96
N LYS A 288 -15.66 -2.94 -12.04
CA LYS A 288 -15.50 -2.20 -13.29
C LYS A 288 -14.78 -3.03 -14.37
N SER A 289 -13.66 -3.67 -14.04
CA SER A 289 -12.89 -4.47 -15.01
C SER A 289 -13.70 -5.64 -15.57
N VAL A 290 -14.49 -6.30 -14.71
CA VAL A 290 -15.38 -7.40 -15.11
C VAL A 290 -16.56 -6.89 -15.94
N GLN A 291 -17.14 -5.73 -15.58
CA GLN A 291 -18.20 -5.10 -16.38
C GLN A 291 -17.73 -4.74 -17.79
N ASP A 292 -16.53 -4.16 -17.88
CA ASP A 292 -15.91 -3.69 -19.13
C ASP A 292 -15.26 -4.81 -19.96
N ASP A 293 -15.34 -6.09 -19.53
CA ASP A 293 -14.74 -7.25 -20.21
C ASP A 293 -13.21 -7.18 -20.39
N LYS A 294 -12.50 -6.51 -19.48
CA LYS A 294 -11.05 -6.30 -19.56
C LYS A 294 -10.19 -7.40 -18.95
N MET A 295 -10.83 -8.36 -18.28
CA MET A 295 -10.20 -9.46 -17.56
C MET A 295 -11.07 -10.73 -17.63
N PRO A 296 -10.46 -11.93 -17.58
CA PRO A 296 -9.02 -12.20 -17.55
C PRO A 296 -8.31 -11.88 -18.88
N ARG A 297 -6.97 -12.03 -18.88
CA ARG A 297 -6.14 -11.91 -20.08
C ARG A 297 -5.39 -13.22 -20.31
N ASP A 298 -5.13 -13.55 -21.57
CA ASP A 298 -4.27 -14.68 -21.91
C ASP A 298 -2.77 -14.33 -21.84
N GLU A 299 -1.90 -15.30 -22.16
CA GLU A 299 -0.44 -15.14 -22.15
C GLU A 299 0.07 -14.05 -23.12
N ALA A 300 -0.71 -13.72 -24.15
CA ALA A 300 -0.40 -12.62 -25.07
C ALA A 300 -0.91 -11.27 -24.56
N GLY A 301 -1.58 -11.25 -23.40
CA GLY A 301 -2.19 -10.06 -22.81
C GLY A 301 -3.51 -9.66 -23.46
N ILE A 302 -4.10 -10.53 -24.28
CA ILE A 302 -5.38 -10.28 -24.96
C ILE A 302 -6.51 -10.52 -23.97
N GLU A 303 -7.47 -9.60 -23.95
CA GLU A 303 -8.64 -9.66 -23.07
C GLU A 303 -9.54 -10.83 -23.49
N GLN A 304 -9.83 -11.71 -22.53
CA GLN A 304 -10.67 -12.89 -22.69
C GLN A 304 -11.91 -12.73 -21.81
N PRO A 305 -13.02 -12.21 -22.35
CA PRO A 305 -14.22 -11.97 -21.56
C PRO A 305 -14.71 -13.24 -20.85
N LEU A 306 -15.09 -13.11 -19.59
CA LEU A 306 -15.62 -14.22 -18.82
C LEU A 306 -16.90 -14.78 -19.46
N PRO A 307 -17.14 -16.11 -19.37
CA PRO A 307 -18.43 -16.69 -19.72
C PRO A 307 -19.57 -15.95 -19.01
N GLN A 308 -20.66 -15.67 -19.71
CA GLN A 308 -21.73 -14.79 -19.22
C GLN A 308 -22.28 -15.19 -17.84
N HIS A 309 -22.38 -16.50 -17.58
CA HIS A 309 -22.85 -17.01 -16.29
C HIS A 309 -21.85 -16.72 -15.15
N THR A 310 -20.55 -16.94 -15.39
CA THR A 310 -19.45 -16.60 -14.47
C THR A 310 -19.39 -15.10 -14.21
N LYS A 311 -19.45 -14.29 -15.28
CA LYS A 311 -19.48 -12.82 -15.20
C LYS A 311 -20.64 -12.35 -14.33
N ALA A 312 -21.86 -12.83 -14.59
CA ALA A 312 -23.05 -12.44 -13.83
C ALA A 312 -22.95 -12.84 -12.34
N ALA A 313 -22.45 -14.04 -12.05
CA ALA A 313 -22.26 -14.52 -10.69
C ALA A 313 -21.19 -13.71 -9.94
N LEU A 314 -20.04 -13.48 -10.56
CA LEU A 314 -18.96 -12.67 -10.00
C LEU A 314 -19.44 -11.25 -9.70
N LEU A 315 -20.11 -10.58 -10.65
CA LEU A 315 -20.61 -9.22 -10.44
C LEU A 315 -21.64 -9.12 -9.31
N ARG A 316 -22.54 -10.11 -9.17
CA ARG A 316 -23.52 -10.14 -8.08
C ARG A 316 -22.83 -10.26 -6.72
N ASP A 317 -21.91 -11.21 -6.60
CA ASP A 317 -21.25 -11.52 -5.33
C ASP A 317 -20.25 -10.39 -4.97
N SER A 318 -19.56 -9.80 -5.96
CA SER A 318 -18.72 -8.62 -5.79
C SER A 318 -19.50 -7.40 -5.29
N LYS A 319 -20.67 -7.09 -5.88
CA LYS A 319 -21.51 -5.96 -5.44
C LYS A 319 -22.07 -6.15 -4.04
N THR A 320 -22.39 -7.40 -3.67
CA THR A 320 -22.83 -7.74 -2.32
C THR A 320 -21.72 -7.49 -1.31
N PHE A 321 -20.51 -7.96 -1.62
CA PHE A 321 -19.33 -7.72 -0.80
C PHE A 321 -18.97 -6.24 -0.68
N ASP A 322 -18.97 -5.49 -1.79
CA ASP A 322 -18.74 -4.03 -1.81
C ASP A 322 -19.70 -3.28 -0.87
N LYS A 323 -21.00 -3.57 -0.97
CA LYS A 323 -22.02 -2.95 -0.10
C LYS A 323 -21.76 -3.22 1.39
N LEU A 324 -21.43 -4.47 1.74
CA LEU A 324 -21.15 -4.84 3.13
C LEU A 324 -19.83 -4.24 3.64
N TYR A 325 -18.82 -4.15 2.77
CA TYR A 325 -17.54 -3.55 3.10
C TYR A 325 -17.69 -2.04 3.36
N ASP A 326 -18.42 -1.33 2.52
CA ASP A 326 -18.75 0.09 2.73
C ASP A 326 -19.59 0.29 4.01
N ALA A 327 -20.56 -0.59 4.30
CA ALA A 327 -21.36 -0.52 5.53
C ALA A 327 -20.51 -0.73 6.80
N ALA A 328 -19.60 -1.71 6.78
CA ALA A 328 -18.67 -1.95 7.87
C ALA A 328 -17.78 -0.72 8.13
N LYS A 329 -17.26 -0.10 7.08
CA LYS A 329 -16.44 1.13 7.17
C LYS A 329 -17.22 2.33 7.68
N GLN A 330 -18.45 2.52 7.22
CA GLN A 330 -19.32 3.61 7.70
C GLN A 330 -19.65 3.46 9.18
N TRP A 331 -19.88 2.22 9.63
CA TRP A 331 -20.09 1.94 11.04
C TRP A 331 -18.86 2.30 11.89
N GLU A 332 -17.65 1.94 11.46
CA GLU A 332 -16.41 2.32 12.17
C GLU A 332 -16.28 3.84 12.30
N ALA A 333 -16.55 4.57 11.21
CA ALA A 333 -16.46 6.02 11.20
C ALA A 333 -17.46 6.68 12.16
N GLY A 334 -18.68 6.12 12.27
CA GLY A 334 -19.71 6.61 13.19
C GLY A 334 -19.47 6.27 14.66
N HIS A 335 -18.61 5.31 14.95
CA HIS A 335 -18.31 4.83 16.31
C HIS A 335 -16.85 5.12 16.71
N GLY A 336 -16.22 6.08 16.03
CA GLY A 336 -14.79 6.43 16.16
C GLY A 336 -14.34 6.86 17.56
N GLU A 337 -15.21 7.46 18.39
CA GLU A 337 -14.87 7.83 19.78
C GLU A 337 -16.11 7.89 20.69
N ARG A 338 -16.27 6.92 21.60
CA ARG A 338 -16.96 7.07 22.91
C ARG A 338 -16.47 6.03 23.91
N THR A 339 -15.21 6.11 24.31
CA THR A 339 -14.85 5.68 25.67
C THR A 339 -14.20 6.87 26.35
N PRO A 340 -14.96 7.67 27.13
CA PRO A 340 -14.33 8.58 28.06
C PRO A 340 -13.45 7.73 28.97
N MET A 341 -12.15 8.02 28.99
CA MET A 341 -11.31 7.63 30.12
C MET A 341 -12.02 8.17 31.36
N MET A 342 -12.66 7.28 32.12
CA MET A 342 -13.08 7.58 33.49
C MET A 342 -11.81 8.02 34.21
N ALA A 343 -11.63 9.33 34.36
CA ALA A 343 -10.64 9.91 35.22
C ALA A 343 -10.90 9.36 36.62
N GLY A 344 -10.08 8.39 37.03
CA GLY A 344 -10.10 7.84 38.38
C GLY A 344 -9.99 9.00 39.35
N LYS A 345 -11.04 9.18 40.16
CA LYS A 345 -11.05 10.07 41.31
C LYS A 345 -9.80 9.78 42.14
N ARG A 346 -8.90 10.76 42.26
CA ARG A 346 -7.92 10.77 43.36
C ARG A 346 -8.72 10.86 44.65
N GLY A 347 -8.72 9.79 45.42
CA GLY A 347 -9.12 9.85 46.82
C GLY A 347 -8.13 10.74 47.55
N GLU A 348 -8.61 11.88 48.02
CA GLU A 348 -8.05 12.56 49.18
C GLU A 348 -8.13 11.61 50.38
N ALA A 349 -7.00 11.35 51.02
CA ALA A 349 -6.95 10.89 52.39
C ALA A 349 -6.03 11.85 53.16
N GLY A 350 -6.62 12.93 53.66
CA GLY A 350 -6.21 13.47 54.95
C GLY A 350 -6.53 12.42 56.01
N GLY A 351 -5.64 12.08 56.93
CA GLY A 351 -5.14 13.03 57.92
C GLY A 351 -5.95 12.82 59.20
N ARG A 352 -5.51 11.87 60.02
CA ARG A 352 -5.56 11.90 61.49
C ARG A 352 -4.68 10.79 62.04
#